data_AF-A0A7M7MC33-F1
#
_entry.id   AF-A0A7M7MC33-F1
#
_cell.length_a   1.000
_cell.length_b   1.000
_cell.length_c   1.000
_cell.angle_alpha   90.00
_cell.angle_beta   90.00
_cell.angle_gamma   90.00
#
_symmetry.space_group_name_H-M   'P 1'
#
loop_
_entity.id
_entity.type
_entity.pdbx_description
1 polymer ?
#
loop_
_entity_poly.entity_id
_entity_poly.type
_entity_poly.pdbx_seq_one_letter_code
_entity_poly.pdbx_strand_id
1 'polypeptide(L)'
;MGKGYNNFMCKKDFHPSSIENLKRVWKAEQAAEAEKRKQEDLKAQYEKEQNLYNNRSMVSTESKGKLSLNFMYDAPPGLKREQKDEGDKAEPRFEWQRKYQAPRESWAKGNRVVT
;
A
#
# COMPACT_ATOMS: atom_id res chain seq x y z
N MET A 1 28.83 -31.57 -1.36
CA MET A 1 28.50 -30.40 -2.22
C MET A 1 29.52 -30.33 -3.36
N GLY A 2 29.13 -30.72 -4.57
CA GLY A 2 30.06 -30.91 -5.68
C GLY A 2 30.73 -29.61 -6.11
N LYS A 3 32.06 -29.63 -6.22
CA LYS A 3 32.85 -28.60 -6.92
C LYS A 3 32.67 -28.79 -8.43
N GLY A 4 31.46 -28.55 -8.94
CA GLY A 4 31.14 -28.64 -10.37
C GLY A 4 31.34 -27.32 -11.11
N TYR A 5 31.46 -27.38 -12.43
CA TYR A 5 31.58 -26.21 -13.31
C TYR A 5 30.49 -25.15 -13.05
N ASN A 6 29.25 -25.57 -12.84
CA ASN A 6 28.14 -24.67 -12.54
C ASN A 6 28.36 -23.89 -11.23
N ASN A 7 28.89 -24.53 -10.18
CA ASN A 7 29.22 -23.87 -8.92
C ASN A 7 30.38 -22.88 -9.09
N PHE A 8 31.40 -23.20 -9.91
CA PHE A 8 32.44 -22.24 -10.27
C PHE A 8 31.87 -21.04 -11.02
N MET A 9 30.95 -21.27 -11.96
CA MET A 9 30.31 -20.21 -12.73
C MET A 9 29.41 -19.32 -11.87
N CYS A 10 28.70 -19.86 -10.88
CA CYS A 10 27.91 -19.06 -9.93
C CYS A 10 28.74 -18.08 -9.08
N LYS A 11 30.07 -18.27 -8.98
CA LYS A 11 30.98 -17.30 -8.35
C LYS A 11 31.30 -16.11 -9.26
N LYS A 12 30.97 -16.18 -10.55
CA LYS A 12 31.11 -15.08 -11.48
C LYS A 12 29.92 -14.14 -11.34
N ASP A 13 30.22 -12.85 -11.38
CA ASP A 13 29.30 -11.72 -11.29
C ASP A 13 28.27 -11.68 -12.41
N PHE A 14 28.59 -12.22 -13.60
CA PHE A 14 27.68 -12.24 -14.74
C PHE A 14 26.80 -13.50 -14.82
N HIS A 15 27.05 -14.55 -14.03
CA HIS A 15 26.32 -15.81 -14.19
C HIS A 15 24.90 -15.70 -13.60
N PRO A 16 23.85 -16.06 -14.35
CA PRO A 16 22.46 -15.79 -13.94
C PRO A 16 22.05 -16.56 -12.68
N SER A 17 22.61 -17.75 -12.45
CA SER A 17 22.33 -18.57 -11.27
C SER A 17 23.11 -18.12 -10.02
N SER A 18 23.91 -17.05 -10.11
CA SER A 18 24.54 -16.45 -8.93
C SER A 18 23.48 -15.89 -8.00
N ILE A 19 23.66 -16.09 -6.70
CA ILE A 19 22.72 -15.64 -5.66
C ILE A 19 22.51 -14.12 -5.74
N GLU A 20 23.57 -13.35 -6.01
CA GLU A 20 23.48 -11.89 -6.12
C GLU A 20 22.68 -11.45 -7.34
N ASN A 21 22.79 -12.17 -8.46
CA ASN A 21 22.00 -11.88 -9.66
C ASN A 21 20.54 -12.23 -9.47
N LEU A 22 20.23 -13.39 -8.88
CA LEU A 22 18.86 -13.76 -8.52
C LEU A 22 18.24 -12.73 -7.58
N LYS A 23 18.99 -12.25 -6.59
CA LYS A 23 18.55 -11.19 -5.68
C LYS A 23 18.32 -9.87 -6.41
N ARG A 24 19.17 -9.50 -7.37
CA ARG A 24 18.99 -8.29 -8.20
C ARG A 24 17.74 -8.37 -9.06
N VAL A 25 17.52 -9.49 -9.73
CA VAL A 25 16.32 -9.75 -10.53
C VAL A 25 15.08 -9.68 -9.65
N TRP A 26 15.09 -10.36 -8.50
CA TRP A 26 13.96 -10.36 -7.58
C TRP A 26 13.61 -8.94 -7.08
N LYS A 27 14.61 -8.11 -6.73
CA LYS A 27 14.36 -6.71 -6.34
C LYS A 27 13.78 -5.90 -7.50
N ALA A 28 14.26 -6.11 -8.73
CA ALA A 28 13.73 -5.44 -9.91
C ALA A 28 12.29 -5.85 -10.21
N GLU A 29 11.96 -7.15 -10.09
CA GLU A 29 10.61 -7.68 -10.24
C GLU A 29 9.66 -7.10 -9.20
N GLN A 30 10.06 -7.05 -7.92
CA GLN A 30 9.25 -6.45 -6.85
C GLN A 30 9.04 -4.94 -7.06
N ALA A 31 10.06 -4.21 -7.50
CA ALA A 31 9.92 -2.80 -7.83
C ALA A 31 8.96 -2.57 -9.01
N ALA A 32 9.07 -3.37 -10.06
CA ALA A 32 8.18 -3.31 -11.23
C ALA A 32 6.73 -3.67 -10.87
N GLU A 33 6.52 -4.67 -10.01
CA GLU A 33 5.20 -5.04 -9.51
C GLU A 33 4.56 -3.90 -8.68
N ALA A 34 5.36 -3.25 -7.83
CA ALA A 34 4.91 -2.09 -7.05
C ALA A 34 4.57 -0.88 -7.93
N GLU A 35 5.39 -0.59 -8.95
CA GLU A 35 5.12 0.48 -9.92
C GLU A 35 3.84 0.21 -10.72
N LYS A 36 3.66 -1.02 -11.20
CA LYS A 36 2.44 -1.44 -11.90
C LYS A 36 1.21 -1.24 -11.03
N ARG A 37 1.25 -1.67 -9.77
CA ARG A 37 0.14 -1.46 -8.82
C ARG A 37 -0.16 0.02 -8.61
N LYS A 38 0.86 0.85 -8.43
CA LYS A 38 0.70 2.31 -8.28
C LYS A 38 0.02 2.93 -9.52
N GLN A 39 0.39 2.48 -10.71
CA GLN A 39 -0.19 2.95 -11.96
C GLN A 39 -1.66 2.49 -12.12
N GLU A 40 -1.99 1.27 -11.71
CA GLU A 40 -3.37 0.76 -11.68
C GLU A 40 -4.24 1.55 -10.70
N ASP A 41 -3.73 1.83 -9.50
CA ASP A 41 -4.42 2.65 -8.50
C ASP A 41 -4.68 4.08 -9.02
N LEU A 42 -3.69 4.69 -9.69
CA LEU A 42 -3.85 6.01 -10.32
C LEU A 42 -4.93 5.99 -11.40
N LYS A 43 -4.95 4.95 -12.24
CA LYS A 43 -5.96 4.79 -13.29
C LYS A 43 -7.36 4.62 -12.70
N ALA A 44 -7.49 3.82 -11.64
CA ALA A 44 -8.76 3.60 -10.96
C ALA A 44 -9.29 4.90 -10.29
N GLN A 45 -8.39 5.74 -9.75
CA GLN A 45 -8.77 7.06 -9.22
C GLN A 45 -9.28 7.97 -10.34
N TYR A 46 -8.56 8.04 -11.46
CA TYR A 46 -8.99 8.83 -12.61
C TYR A 46 -10.37 8.40 -13.16
N GLU A 47 -10.61 7.09 -13.27
CA GLU A 47 -11.92 6.57 -13.71
C GLU A 47 -13.03 6.91 -12.72
N LYS A 48 -12.77 6.85 -11.40
CA LYS A 48 -13.73 7.29 -10.37
C LYS A 48 -14.05 8.78 -10.51
N GLU A 49 -13.05 9.62 -10.71
CA GLU A 49 -13.23 11.06 -10.89
C GLU A 49 -14.04 11.38 -12.15
N GLN A 50 -13.76 10.69 -13.27
CA GLN A 50 -14.54 10.87 -14.50
C GLN A 50 -15.99 10.41 -14.33
N ASN A 51 -16.22 9.27 -13.68
CA ASN A 51 -17.56 8.80 -13.39
C ASN A 51 -18.32 9.79 -12.48
N LEU A 52 -17.65 10.37 -11.48
CA LEU A 52 -18.24 11.41 -10.64
C LEU A 52 -18.58 12.67 -11.43
N TYR A 53 -17.70 13.10 -12.34
CA TYR A 53 -17.96 14.25 -13.21
C TYR A 53 -19.17 14.01 -14.11
N ASN A 54 -19.23 12.87 -14.78
CA ASN A 54 -20.35 12.48 -15.62
C ASN A 54 -21.65 12.38 -14.82
N ASN A 55 -21.63 11.70 -13.67
CA ASN A 55 -22.79 11.61 -12.77
C ASN A 55 -23.23 12.98 -12.26
N ARG A 56 -22.29 13.89 -11.92
CA ARG A 56 -22.60 15.25 -11.48
C ARG A 56 -23.30 16.07 -12.57
N SER A 57 -23.00 15.84 -13.85
CA SER A 57 -23.71 16.49 -14.95
C SER A 57 -25.16 16.02 -15.07
N MET A 58 -25.47 14.78 -14.68
CA MET A 58 -26.82 14.21 -14.71
C MET A 58 -27.68 14.57 -13.48
N VAL A 59 -27.09 15.05 -12.38
CA VAL A 59 -27.82 15.44 -11.16
C VAL A 59 -28.34 16.88 -11.31
N SER A 60 -29.66 17.06 -11.26
CA SER A 60 -30.35 18.36 -11.25
C SER A 60 -29.78 19.33 -10.20
N THR A 61 -29.86 20.64 -10.46
CA THR A 61 -29.33 21.70 -9.58
C THR A 61 -29.83 21.62 -8.14
N GLU A 62 -31.07 21.17 -7.93
CA GLU A 62 -31.69 21.02 -6.60
C GLU A 62 -31.14 19.84 -5.79
N SER A 63 -30.82 18.72 -6.44
CA SER A 63 -30.23 17.55 -5.78
C SER A 63 -28.72 17.66 -5.56
N LYS A 64 -28.03 18.58 -6.23
CA LYS A 64 -26.61 18.89 -5.98
C LYS A 64 -26.37 19.45 -4.58
N GLY A 65 -27.27 20.31 -4.07
CA GLY A 65 -27.19 20.90 -2.73
C GLY A 65 -27.28 19.86 -1.62
N LYS A 66 -28.29 18.98 -1.69
CA LYS A 66 -28.45 17.86 -0.73
C LYS A 66 -27.25 16.91 -0.71
N LEU A 67 -26.66 16.58 -1.87
CA LEU A 67 -25.46 15.74 -1.91
C LEU A 67 -24.21 16.43 -1.35
N SER A 68 -24.08 17.75 -1.51
CA SER A 68 -22.92 18.50 -1.00
C SER A 68 -22.88 18.61 0.53
N LEU A 69 -24.06 18.57 1.17
CA LEU A 69 -24.22 18.61 2.62
C LEU A 69 -23.93 17.26 3.30
N ASN A 70 -23.70 16.19 2.53
CA ASN A 70 -23.54 14.86 3.10
C ASN A 70 -22.27 14.73 3.97
N PHE A 71 -21.19 15.47 3.65
CA PHE A 71 -19.99 15.50 4.48
C PHE A 71 -20.23 16.13 5.88
N MET A 72 -21.22 17.02 6.01
CA MET A 72 -21.53 17.73 7.26
C MET A 72 -22.30 16.85 8.25
N TYR A 73 -22.98 15.82 7.76
CA TYR A 73 -23.73 14.85 8.56
C TYR A 73 -23.01 13.50 8.71
N ASP A 74 -21.93 13.29 7.96
CA ASP A 74 -21.07 12.12 8.12
C ASP A 74 -20.09 12.36 9.26
N ALA A 75 -19.95 11.37 10.16
CA ALA A 75 -19.07 11.54 11.31
C ALA A 75 -17.62 11.64 10.83
N PRO A 76 -16.83 12.62 11.33
CA PRO A 76 -15.44 12.76 10.93
C PRO A 76 -14.69 11.45 11.21
N PRO A 77 -13.76 11.03 10.33
CA PRO A 77 -13.01 9.80 10.53
C PRO A 77 -12.29 9.84 11.88
N GLY A 78 -12.66 8.93 12.78
CA GLY A 78 -12.18 8.86 14.17
C GLY A 78 -13.26 9.11 15.23
N LEU A 79 -14.39 9.73 14.89
CA LEU A 79 -15.53 9.88 15.80
C LEU A 79 -16.46 8.66 15.66
N LYS A 80 -16.21 7.64 16.46
CA LYS A 80 -17.17 6.53 16.62
C LYS A 80 -18.48 7.12 17.14
N ARG A 81 -19.59 6.97 16.39
CA ARG A 81 -20.94 7.21 16.95
C ARG A 81 -21.03 6.39 18.22
N GLU A 82 -21.33 7.05 19.35
CA GLU A 82 -21.24 6.47 20.68
C GLU A 82 -21.92 5.10 20.76
N GLN A 83 -21.12 4.05 20.67
CA GLN A 83 -21.41 2.75 21.21
C GLN A 83 -20.33 2.53 22.27
N LYS A 84 -20.80 2.51 23.52
CA LYS A 84 -20.01 2.32 24.74
C LYS A 84 -18.98 1.21 24.56
N ASP A 85 -17.70 1.55 24.64
CA ASP A 85 -16.65 0.62 25.04
C ASP A 85 -15.75 1.36 26.04
N GLU A 86 -16.05 1.18 27.31
CA GLU A 86 -15.12 1.46 28.41
C GLU A 86 -14.05 0.35 28.42
N GLY A 87 -12.78 0.75 28.53
CA GLY A 87 -11.70 -0.15 28.96
C GLY A 87 -10.69 -0.53 27.87
N ASP A 88 -9.76 0.37 27.57
CA ASP A 88 -8.33 0.12 27.82
C ASP A 88 -7.51 1.35 27.42
N LYS A 89 -7.09 2.12 28.43
CA LYS A 89 -6.04 3.13 28.26
C LYS A 89 -4.69 2.40 28.19
N ALA A 90 -4.43 1.73 27.06
CA ALA A 90 -3.09 1.30 26.75
C ALA A 90 -2.23 2.55 26.50
N GLU A 91 -1.20 2.75 27.31
CA GLU A 91 -0.30 3.90 27.22
C GLU A 91 0.18 4.13 25.78
N PRO A 92 0.28 5.39 25.32
CA PRO A 92 0.77 5.70 23.99
C PRO A 92 2.26 5.35 23.88
N ARG A 93 2.53 4.11 23.45
CA ARG A 93 3.87 3.68 23.04
C ARG A 93 4.17 4.30 21.68
N PHE A 94 5.18 5.17 21.61
CA PHE A 94 5.63 5.78 20.37
C PHE A 94 6.18 4.72 19.41
N GLU A 95 5.97 4.90 18.11
CA GLU A 95 6.23 3.89 17.07
C GLU A 95 7.70 3.42 17.05
N TRP A 96 8.65 4.30 17.40
CA TRP A 96 10.08 3.99 17.45
C TRP A 96 10.50 3.16 18.67
N GLN A 97 9.66 3.04 19.71
CA GLN A 97 9.90 2.18 20.87
C GLN A 97 9.51 0.71 20.63
N ARG A 98 8.93 0.39 19.46
CA ARG A 98 8.60 -1.00 19.12
C ARG A 98 9.86 -1.73 18.67
N LYS A 99 10.28 -2.70 19.50
CA LYS A 99 11.53 -3.50 19.46
C LYS A 99 11.96 -4.06 18.07
N TYR A 100 11.08 -4.09 17.07
CA TYR A 100 11.36 -4.61 15.72
C TYR A 100 10.68 -3.85 14.56
N GLN A 101 10.42 -2.54 14.70
CA GLN A 101 9.70 -1.77 13.67
C GLN A 101 10.58 -0.70 13.01
N ALA A 102 11.75 -1.08 12.47
CA ALA A 102 12.47 -0.18 11.57
C ALA A 102 11.60 0.07 10.31
N PRO A 103 11.44 1.32 9.84
CA PRO A 103 10.72 1.59 8.59
C PRO A 103 11.36 0.80 7.45
N ARG A 104 10.62 -0.21 6.97
CA ARG A 104 11.01 -1.03 5.83
C ARG A 104 10.41 -0.42 4.59
N GLU A 105 11.12 -0.55 3.48
CA GLU A 105 10.61 -0.09 2.19
C GLU A 105 9.28 -0.77 1.88
N SER A 106 8.33 -0.01 1.34
CA SER A 106 6.93 -0.44 1.15
C SER A 106 6.77 -1.68 0.27
N TRP A 107 7.76 -1.96 -0.58
CA TRP A 107 7.81 -3.13 -1.47
C TRP A 107 8.39 -4.39 -0.83
N ALA A 108 8.88 -4.33 0.42
CA ALA A 108 9.45 -5.50 1.09
C ALA A 108 8.37 -6.50 1.54
N LYS A 109 8.49 -7.75 1.08
CA LYS A 109 7.57 -8.86 1.44
C LYS A 109 7.52 -9.06 2.96
N GLY A 110 6.30 -9.17 3.51
CA GLY A 110 6.07 -9.30 4.95
C GLY A 110 5.84 -7.98 5.68
N ASN A 111 5.83 -6.84 4.97
CA ASN A 111 5.33 -5.58 5.50
C ASN A 111 3.78 -5.60 5.58
N ARG A 112 3.24 -6.47 6.43
CA ARG A 112 1.83 -6.42 6.80
C ARG A 112 1.72 -5.31 7.83
N VAL A 113 1.24 -4.16 7.38
CA VAL A 113 0.72 -3.14 8.29
C VAL A 113 -0.35 -3.85 9.11
N VAL A 114 -0.08 -4.06 10.40
CA VAL A 114 -1.08 -4.55 11.34
C VAL A 114 -2.06 -3.38 11.47
N THR A 115 -3.16 -3.48 10.73
CA THR A 115 -4.33 -2.60 10.85
C THR A 115 -4.95 -2.72 12.21
#